data_AF-A0A4Q6B9S6-F1
#
_entry.id   AF-A0A4Q6B9S6-F1
#
_cell.length_a   1.000
_cell.length_b   1.000
_cell.length_c   1.000
_cell.angle_alpha   90.00
_cell.angle_beta   90.00
_cell.angle_gamma   90.00
#
_symmetry.space_group_name_H-M   'P 1'
#
loop_
_entity.id
_entity.type
_entity.pdbx_description
1 polymer ?
#
loop_
_entity_poly.entity_id
_entity_poly.type
_entity_poly.pdbx_seq_one_letter_code
_entity_poly.pdbx_strand_id
1 'polypeptide(L)'
;MRVRARAHAFLLAALAIGALAAPTQVWSADLTVARLFEAPDLAGDGLRSARLTPDGRRVTYLKGSADDKDRLDLWAYDIGARSHARLVDALQLQPEGERVSAEEAARRERQRTAAFKGIVDYAVSPDGRQVLIPLNGDLYLQSLGTAAPPVKLTS
;
A
#
# COMPACT_ATOMS: atom_id res chain seq x y z
N MET A 1 43.67 -67.63 5.79
CA MET A 1 42.89 -68.50 4.89
C MET A 1 41.60 -67.79 4.50
N ARG A 2 41.46 -67.50 3.19
CA ARG A 2 40.23 -67.32 2.37
C ARG A 2 39.04 -66.48 2.91
N VAL A 3 38.73 -65.35 2.25
CA VAL A 3 37.54 -65.11 1.37
C VAL A 3 36.28 -64.72 2.19
N ARG A 4 35.46 -63.67 1.96
CA ARG A 4 34.93 -63.00 0.76
C ARG A 4 34.25 -61.66 1.14
N ALA A 5 34.41 -60.65 0.27
CA ALA A 5 33.46 -59.59 -0.11
C ALA A 5 32.14 -59.41 0.65
N ARG A 6 31.86 -58.19 1.11
CA ARG A 6 30.51 -57.55 1.05
C ARG A 6 30.63 -56.03 0.81
N ALA A 7 31.04 -55.66 -0.39
CA ALA A 7 30.98 -54.30 -0.90
C ALA A 7 29.58 -53.99 -1.50
N HIS A 8 28.50 -54.01 -0.71
CA HIS A 8 27.14 -53.70 -1.23
C HIS A 8 26.21 -53.07 -0.17
N ALA A 9 26.73 -52.23 0.73
CA ALA A 9 25.91 -51.57 1.76
C ALA A 9 25.85 -50.05 1.64
N PHE A 10 26.29 -49.49 0.50
CA PHE A 10 26.37 -48.03 0.29
C PHE A 10 25.74 -47.55 -1.02
N LEU A 11 24.84 -48.34 -1.63
CA LEU A 11 24.21 -47.98 -2.91
C LEU A 11 22.67 -48.03 -2.92
N LEU A 12 22.03 -47.92 -1.75
CA LEU A 12 20.55 -47.91 -1.63
C LEU A 12 20.01 -46.83 -0.67
N ALA A 13 20.79 -45.79 -0.36
CA ALA A 13 20.35 -44.68 0.49
C ALA A 13 20.26 -43.33 -0.25
N ALA A 14 20.27 -43.34 -1.59
CA ALA A 14 20.17 -42.13 -2.42
C ALA A 14 18.81 -41.98 -3.14
N LEU A 15 17.83 -42.85 -2.88
CA LEU A 15 16.57 -42.92 -3.63
C LEU A 15 15.33 -42.73 -2.74
N ALA A 16 15.38 -41.82 -1.77
CA ALA A 16 14.23 -41.58 -0.87
C ALA A 16 14.05 -40.12 -0.42
N ILE A 17 14.55 -39.12 -1.16
CA ILE A 17 14.28 -37.69 -0.90
C ILE A 17 13.78 -37.00 -2.18
N GLY A 18 13.03 -37.72 -3.00
CA GLY A 18 12.61 -37.26 -4.32
C GLY A 18 11.11 -37.39 -4.56
N ALA A 19 10.27 -37.19 -3.54
CA ALA A 19 8.82 -37.15 -3.73
C ALA A 19 8.17 -36.43 -2.55
N LEU A 20 7.88 -35.15 -2.71
CA LEU A 20 6.64 -34.47 -2.25
C LEU A 20 6.69 -32.98 -2.63
N ALA A 21 7.08 -32.67 -3.87
CA ALA A 21 6.72 -31.39 -4.47
C ALA A 21 5.57 -31.68 -5.43
N ALA A 22 4.36 -31.80 -4.88
CA ALA A 22 3.17 -31.73 -5.73
C ALA A 22 3.22 -30.36 -6.44
N PRO A 23 3.11 -30.29 -7.77
CA PRO A 23 3.02 -29.00 -8.43
C PRO A 23 1.79 -28.29 -7.86
N THR A 24 1.98 -27.14 -7.22
CA THR A 24 0.87 -26.25 -6.91
C THR A 24 0.30 -25.81 -8.24
N GLN A 25 -0.78 -26.48 -8.65
CA GLN A 25 -1.49 -26.15 -9.87
C GLN A 25 -2.17 -24.80 -9.62
N VAL A 26 -1.50 -23.72 -10.00
CA VAL A 26 -2.07 -22.38 -9.98
C VAL A 26 -3.09 -22.34 -11.11
N TRP A 27 -4.36 -22.50 -10.78
CA TRP A 27 -5.44 -22.21 -11.71
C TRP A 27 -5.47 -20.69 -11.91
N SER A 28 -5.15 -20.25 -13.12
CA SER A 28 -5.46 -18.88 -13.54
C SER A 28 -6.98 -18.79 -13.62
N ALA A 29 -7.59 -18.02 -12.71
CA ALA A 29 -8.99 -17.65 -12.86
C ALA A 29 -9.15 -16.80 -14.12
N ASP A 30 -10.25 -17.00 -14.86
CA ASP A 30 -10.57 -16.16 -16.01
C ASP A 30 -10.82 -14.71 -15.57
N LEU A 31 -10.37 -13.75 -16.37
CA LEU A 31 -10.58 -12.33 -16.10
C LEU A 31 -12.05 -11.97 -16.32
N THR A 32 -12.77 -11.66 -15.24
CA THR A 32 -14.17 -11.21 -15.30
C THR A 32 -14.26 -9.68 -15.30
N VAL A 33 -15.38 -9.14 -15.81
CA VAL A 33 -15.65 -7.70 -15.74
C VAL A 33 -15.74 -7.22 -14.29
N ALA A 34 -16.38 -8.01 -13.41
CA ALA A 34 -16.45 -7.69 -11.98
C ALA A 34 -15.04 -7.55 -11.36
N ARG A 35 -14.11 -8.46 -11.71
CA ARG A 35 -12.74 -8.43 -11.21
C ARG A 35 -11.98 -7.15 -11.57
N LEU A 36 -12.31 -6.48 -12.69
CA LEU A 36 -11.72 -5.18 -13.07
C LEU A 36 -11.99 -4.07 -12.03
N PHE A 37 -13.08 -4.18 -11.26
CA PHE A 37 -13.51 -3.15 -10.31
C PHE A 37 -13.25 -3.52 -8.84
N GLU A 38 -12.87 -4.77 -8.56
CA GLU A 38 -12.60 -5.26 -7.20
C GLU A 38 -11.21 -4.88 -6.69
N ALA A 39 -11.09 -4.75 -5.37
CA ALA A 39 -9.81 -4.66 -4.68
C ALA A 39 -9.25 -6.08 -4.35
N PRO A 40 -7.92 -6.29 -4.36
CA PRO A 40 -6.87 -5.35 -4.76
C PRO A 40 -6.84 -5.13 -6.28
N ASP A 41 -6.19 -4.06 -6.74
CA ASP A 41 -6.05 -3.77 -8.16
C ASP A 41 -5.32 -4.92 -8.90
N LEU A 42 -5.73 -5.18 -10.15
CA LEU A 42 -5.13 -6.20 -11.02
C LEU A 42 -3.67 -5.91 -11.36
N ALA A 43 -3.31 -4.63 -11.50
CA ALA A 43 -1.93 -4.21 -11.75
C ALA A 43 -1.08 -4.14 -10.46
N GLY A 44 -1.66 -4.51 -9.32
CA GLY A 44 -1.07 -4.33 -8.00
C GLY A 44 -1.24 -2.91 -7.46
N ASP A 45 -0.75 -2.69 -6.24
CA ASP A 45 -0.94 -1.44 -5.51
C ASP A 45 -0.23 -0.25 -6.17
N GLY A 46 -0.95 0.49 -7.00
CA GLY A 46 -0.48 1.74 -7.59
C GLY A 46 -0.32 2.84 -6.54
N LEU A 47 0.87 3.43 -6.44
CA LEU A 47 1.09 4.64 -5.63
C LEU A 47 0.79 5.90 -6.46
N ARG A 48 0.24 6.92 -5.81
CA ARG A 48 -0.14 8.20 -6.42
C ARG A 48 0.54 9.36 -5.69
N SER A 49 0.72 10.47 -6.39
CA SER A 49 1.22 11.73 -5.80
C SER A 49 2.49 11.54 -4.97
N ALA A 50 3.46 10.77 -5.46
CA ALA A 50 4.69 10.50 -4.75
C ALA A 50 5.51 11.79 -4.58
N ARG A 51 6.00 12.05 -3.38
CA ARG A 51 6.86 13.21 -3.08
C ARG A 51 8.01 12.75 -2.20
N LEU A 52 9.22 13.19 -2.53
CA LEU A 52 10.38 13.04 -1.64
C LEU A 52 10.34 14.16 -0.61
N THR A 53 10.58 13.81 0.65
CA THR A 53 10.80 14.81 1.72
C THR A 53 12.07 15.62 1.44
N PRO A 54 12.13 16.92 1.78
CA PRO A 54 13.31 17.77 1.54
C PRO A 54 14.62 17.23 2.11
N ASP A 55 14.57 16.50 3.22
CA ASP A 55 15.73 15.86 3.85
C ASP A 55 16.14 14.53 3.18
N GLY A 56 15.38 14.07 2.18
CA GLY A 56 15.63 12.83 1.43
C GLY A 56 15.42 11.56 2.24
N ARG A 57 14.80 11.62 3.43
CA ARG A 57 14.68 10.44 4.32
C ARG A 57 13.46 9.58 4.02
N ARG A 58 12.42 10.17 3.43
CA ARG A 58 11.13 9.51 3.18
C ARG A 58 10.55 9.86 1.83
N VAL A 59 9.87 8.90 1.22
CA VAL A 59 8.95 9.12 0.10
C VAL A 59 7.53 9.05 0.63
N THR A 60 6.79 10.14 0.62
CA THR A 60 5.35 10.16 0.91
C THR A 60 4.55 9.87 -0.36
N TYR A 61 3.40 9.23 -0.24
CA TYR A 61 2.54 8.91 -1.37
C TYR A 61 1.13 8.55 -0.90
N LEU A 62 0.19 8.55 -1.84
CA LEU A 62 -1.18 8.09 -1.63
C LEU A 62 -1.33 6.66 -2.14
N LYS A 63 -2.04 5.83 -1.40
CA LYS A 63 -2.29 4.42 -1.74
C LYS A 63 -3.70 4.01 -1.32
N GLY A 64 -4.35 3.21 -2.17
CA GLY A 64 -5.65 2.61 -1.86
C GLY A 64 -5.62 1.76 -0.59
N SER A 65 -6.72 1.76 0.16
CA SER A 65 -6.92 0.88 1.31
C SER A 65 -7.05 -0.58 0.85
N ALA A 66 -6.73 -1.53 1.72
CA ALA A 66 -6.86 -2.96 1.41
C ALA A 66 -8.31 -3.36 1.07
N ASP A 67 -9.29 -2.78 1.79
CA ASP A 67 -10.71 -3.08 1.60
C ASP A 67 -11.35 -2.24 0.47
N ASP A 68 -10.67 -1.21 0.00
CA ASP A 68 -11.22 -0.22 -0.93
C ASP A 68 -10.09 0.49 -1.68
N LYS A 69 -9.79 -0.02 -2.88
CA LYS A 69 -8.68 0.47 -3.71
C LYS A 69 -8.82 1.95 -4.12
N ASP A 70 -10.05 2.47 -4.10
CA ASP A 70 -10.37 3.84 -4.52
C ASP A 70 -10.42 4.81 -3.33
N ARG A 71 -10.37 4.31 -2.08
CA ARG A 71 -10.16 5.12 -0.88
C ARG A 71 -8.67 5.25 -0.57
N LEU A 72 -8.14 6.45 -0.77
CA LEU A 72 -6.72 6.74 -0.61
C LEU A 72 -6.36 7.15 0.82
N ASP A 73 -5.35 6.49 1.37
CA ASP A 73 -4.68 6.84 2.61
C ASP A 73 -3.32 7.50 2.33
N LEU A 74 -2.79 8.24 3.30
CA LEU A 74 -1.43 8.79 3.22
C LEU A 74 -0.43 7.79 3.80
N TRP A 75 0.60 7.50 3.02
CA TRP A 75 1.69 6.60 3.38
C TRP A 75 3.05 7.28 3.28
N ALA A 76 4.03 6.68 3.95
CA ALA A 76 5.43 6.99 3.77
C ALA A 76 6.25 5.71 3.64
N TYR A 77 7.25 5.76 2.77
CA TYR A 77 8.35 4.83 2.72
C TYR A 77 9.56 5.48 3.38
N ASP A 78 10.09 4.86 4.43
CA ASP A 78 11.34 5.27 5.06
C ASP A 78 12.52 4.65 4.33
N ILE A 79 13.40 5.47 3.76
CA ILE A 79 14.51 5.01 2.92
C ILE A 79 15.58 4.29 3.75
N GLY A 80 15.81 4.74 4.99
CA GLY A 80 16.80 4.15 5.89
C GLY A 80 16.33 2.80 6.44
N ALA A 81 15.07 2.74 6.89
CA ALA A 81 14.48 1.51 7.43
C ALA A 81 13.98 0.54 6.36
N ARG A 82 13.85 1.00 5.10
CA ARG A 82 13.32 0.24 3.95
C ARG A 82 11.94 -0.34 4.23
N SER A 83 11.06 0.45 4.83
CA SER A 83 9.73 0.01 5.24
C SER A 83 8.65 1.02 4.85
N HIS A 84 7.46 0.49 4.59
CA HIS A 84 6.25 1.28 4.33
C HIS A 84 5.43 1.41 5.60
N ALA A 85 4.94 2.60 5.91
CA ALA A 85 4.03 2.85 7.00
C ALA A 85 2.90 3.77 6.56
N ARG A 86 1.67 3.46 6.98
CA ARG A 86 0.56 4.38 6.84
C ARG A 86 0.71 5.51 7.85
N LEU A 87 0.68 6.74 7.36
CA LEU A 87 0.77 7.96 8.17
C LEU A 87 -0.61 8.42 8.65
N VAL A 88 -1.59 8.40 7.74
CA VAL A 88 -2.95 8.85 8.02
C VAL A 88 -3.94 7.92 7.34
N ASP A 89 -4.87 7.41 8.13
CA ASP A 89 -6.06 6.71 7.66
C ASP A 89 -7.14 7.74 7.32
N ALA A 90 -7.63 7.74 6.09
CA ALA A 90 -8.63 8.71 5.64
C ALA A 90 -9.94 8.63 6.45
N LEU A 91 -10.30 7.46 6.98
CA LEU A 91 -11.51 7.29 7.80
C LEU A 91 -11.38 7.97 9.16
N GLN A 92 -10.18 8.15 9.68
CA GLN A 92 -9.97 8.90 10.93
C GLN A 92 -10.28 10.39 10.77
N LEU A 93 -10.10 10.92 9.56
CA LEU A 93 -10.45 12.30 9.24
C LEU A 93 -11.95 12.47 8.95
N GLN A 94 -12.63 11.40 8.54
CA GLN A 94 -14.05 11.41 8.16
C GLN A 94 -14.80 10.17 8.66
N PRO A 95 -15.04 10.06 9.98
CA PRO A 95 -15.74 8.91 10.54
C PRO A 95 -17.20 8.84 10.10
N GLU A 96 -17.84 9.97 9.78
CA GLU A 96 -19.22 10.04 9.30
C GLU A 96 -19.38 9.76 7.80
N GLY A 97 -18.28 9.45 7.11
CA GLY A 97 -18.26 9.23 5.66
C GLY A 97 -18.08 10.51 4.86
N GLU A 98 -17.97 10.34 3.54
CA GLU A 98 -17.60 11.41 2.63
C GLU A 98 -18.80 12.32 2.30
N ARG A 99 -18.65 13.63 2.59
CA ARG A 99 -19.56 14.69 2.15
C ARG A 99 -18.83 15.63 1.19
N VAL A 100 -18.99 15.40 -0.11
CA VAL A 100 -18.37 16.22 -1.16
C VAL A 100 -19.30 17.37 -1.53
N SER A 101 -18.84 18.61 -1.38
CA SER A 101 -19.60 19.78 -1.86
C SER A 101 -19.61 19.84 -3.39
N ALA A 102 -20.51 20.60 -4.00
CA ALA A 102 -20.55 20.75 -5.45
C ALA A 102 -19.24 21.36 -6.00
N GLU A 103 -18.65 22.30 -5.26
CA GLU A 103 -17.36 22.92 -5.61
C GLU A 103 -16.22 21.90 -5.56
N GLU A 104 -16.17 21.06 -4.52
CA GLU A 104 -15.14 20.02 -4.39
C GLU A 104 -15.30 18.94 -5.47
N ALA A 105 -16.53 18.53 -5.78
CA ALA A 105 -16.79 17.58 -6.86
C ALA A 105 -16.31 18.14 -8.21
N ALA A 106 -16.62 19.41 -8.50
CA ALA A 106 -16.15 20.08 -9.70
C ALA A 106 -14.62 20.22 -9.75
N ARG A 107 -13.96 20.46 -8.60
CA ARG A 107 -12.50 20.49 -8.50
C ARG A 107 -11.90 19.14 -8.85
N ARG A 108 -12.44 18.05 -8.27
CA ARG A 108 -11.96 16.69 -8.53
C ARG A 108 -12.20 16.24 -9.96
N GLU A 109 -13.31 16.62 -10.57
CA GLU A 109 -13.57 16.35 -11.99
C GLU A 109 -12.52 17.02 -12.88
N ARG A 110 -12.22 18.30 -12.65
CA ARG A 110 -11.17 19.03 -13.39
C ARG A 110 -9.78 18.42 -13.18
N GLN A 111 -9.52 17.89 -11.99
CA GLN A 111 -8.26 17.22 -11.65
C GLN A 111 -8.23 15.73 -12.06
N ARG A 112 -9.33 15.19 -12.59
CA ARG A 112 -9.52 13.76 -12.88
C ARG A 112 -9.27 12.85 -11.67
N THR A 113 -9.60 13.33 -10.48
CA THR A 113 -9.51 12.60 -9.21
C THR A 113 -10.88 12.20 -8.66
N ALA A 114 -11.96 12.43 -9.42
CA ALA A 114 -13.33 12.08 -9.04
C ALA A 114 -13.56 10.58 -8.79
N ALA A 115 -12.71 9.72 -9.38
CA ALA A 115 -12.73 8.28 -9.13
C ALA A 115 -12.22 7.89 -7.73
N PHE A 116 -11.57 8.82 -7.00
CA PHE A 116 -10.98 8.56 -5.68
C PHE A 116 -11.73 9.29 -4.58
N LYS A 117 -11.73 8.66 -3.41
CA LYS A 117 -12.22 9.21 -2.15
C LYS A 117 -11.14 9.15 -1.07
N GLY A 118 -11.40 9.79 0.06
CA GLY A 118 -10.41 9.96 1.12
C GLY A 118 -9.37 11.02 0.74
N ILE A 119 -8.10 10.78 1.04
CA ILE A 119 -7.03 11.77 0.84
C ILE A 119 -6.59 11.75 -0.62
N VAL A 120 -7.07 12.71 -1.42
CA VAL A 120 -6.74 12.80 -2.86
C VAL A 120 -5.58 13.74 -3.18
N ASP A 121 -5.19 14.60 -2.23
CA ASP A 121 -4.07 15.53 -2.37
C ASP A 121 -3.42 15.80 -1.00
N TYR A 122 -2.16 16.21 -1.03
CA TYR A 122 -1.39 16.62 0.15
C TYR A 122 -0.14 17.40 -0.25
N ALA A 123 0.40 18.17 0.70
CA ALA A 123 1.64 18.91 0.56
C ALA A 123 2.59 18.62 1.73
N VAL A 124 3.89 18.43 1.44
CA VAL A 124 4.94 18.32 2.45
C VAL A 124 5.42 19.73 2.81
N SER A 125 5.63 19.99 4.10
CA SER A 125 6.16 21.27 4.56
C SER A 125 7.60 21.52 4.04
N PRO A 126 8.02 22.78 3.87
CA PRO A 126 9.37 23.10 3.38
C PRO A 126 10.51 22.53 4.25
N ASP A 127 10.27 22.38 5.55
CA ASP A 127 11.21 21.79 6.50
C ASP A 127 11.17 20.25 6.51
N GLY A 128 10.25 19.63 5.77
CA GLY A 128 10.08 18.17 5.68
C GLY A 128 9.52 17.51 6.92
N ARG A 129 9.00 18.28 7.88
CA ARG A 129 8.55 17.76 9.18
C ARG A 129 7.06 17.50 9.27
N GLN A 130 6.27 18.01 8.34
CA GLN A 130 4.81 17.95 8.39
C GLN A 130 4.20 17.73 7.01
N VAL A 131 2.97 17.24 7.01
CA VAL A 131 2.13 17.10 5.82
C VAL A 131 0.81 17.81 6.05
N LEU A 132 0.45 18.70 5.12
CA LEU A 132 -0.85 19.36 5.04
C LEU A 132 -1.77 18.54 4.14
N ILE A 133 -2.98 18.26 4.62
CA ILE A 133 -3.96 17.41 3.97
C ILE A 133 -5.25 18.22 3.80
N PRO A 134 -5.56 18.69 2.59
CA PRO A 134 -6.87 19.26 2.28
C PRO A 134 -7.90 18.15 2.07
N LEU A 135 -9.02 18.23 2.79
CA LEU A 135 -10.05 17.20 2.71
C LEU A 135 -11.44 17.77 3.05
N ASN A 136 -12.37 17.71 2.08
CA ASN A 136 -13.75 18.23 2.17
C ASN A 136 -13.87 19.65 2.76
N GLY A 137 -13.01 20.56 2.31
CA GLY A 137 -13.02 21.96 2.74
C GLY A 137 -12.25 22.24 4.04
N ASP A 138 -11.85 21.19 4.76
CA ASP A 138 -11.01 21.30 5.95
C ASP A 138 -9.52 21.10 5.62
N LEU A 139 -8.68 21.62 6.52
CA LEU A 139 -7.23 21.41 6.49
C LEU A 139 -6.78 20.62 7.72
N TYR A 140 -6.01 19.56 7.49
CA TYR A 140 -5.44 18.74 8.54
C TYR A 140 -3.91 18.75 8.44
N LEU A 141 -3.23 18.72 9.59
CA LEU A 141 -1.78 18.71 9.69
C LEU A 141 -1.30 17.45 10.40
N GLN A 142 -0.50 16.65 9.71
CA GLN A 142 0.18 15.47 10.27
C GLN A 142 1.66 15.76 10.44
N SER A 143 2.21 15.47 11.61
CA SER A 143 3.66 15.55 11.83
C SER A 143 4.36 14.25 11.40
N LEU A 144 5.43 14.40 10.62
CA LEU A 144 6.25 13.30 10.12
C LEU A 144 7.22 12.84 11.22
N GLY A 145 7.10 11.58 11.65
CA GLY A 145 7.95 10.98 12.69
C GLY A 145 7.33 10.90 14.07
N THR A 146 6.06 11.27 14.20
CA THR A 146 5.23 10.96 15.37
C THR A 146 4.03 10.11 14.94
N ALA A 147 3.53 9.29 15.86
CA ALA A 147 2.28 8.54 15.70
C ALA A 147 1.05 9.31 16.21
N ALA A 148 1.24 10.58 16.61
CA ALA A 148 0.12 11.44 17.00
C ALA A 148 -0.87 11.62 15.84
N PRO A 149 -2.18 11.71 16.13
CA PRO A 149 -3.19 11.88 15.10
C PRO A 149 -3.07 13.26 14.41
N PRO A 150 -3.61 13.40 13.18
CA PRO A 150 -3.66 14.68 12.50
C PRO A 150 -4.44 15.73 13.29
N VAL A 151 -3.98 16.98 13.25
CA VAL A 151 -4.65 18.13 13.87
C VAL A 151 -5.44 18.89 12.82
N LYS A 152 -6.73 19.12 13.04
CA LYS A 152 -7.56 19.98 12.18
C LYS A 152 -7.19 21.45 12.42
N LEU A 153 -6.95 22.19 11.34
CA LEU A 153 -6.53 23.60 11.36
C LEU A 153 -7.70 24.58 11.10
N THR A 154 -8.79 24.10 10.50
CA THR A 154 -10.01 24.88 10.22
C THR A 154 -10.98 24.79 11.40
N SER A 155 -11.71 25.90 11.64
CA SER A 155 -12.72 26.01 12.71
C SER A 155 -14.06 25.43 12.30
#